data_AF-A0A2I8F434-F1
#
_entry.id   AF-A0A2I8F434-F1
#
_cell.length_a   1.000
_cell.length_b   1.000
_cell.length_c   1.000
_cell.angle_alpha   90.00
_cell.angle_beta   90.00
_cell.angle_gamma   90.00
#
_symmetry.space_group_name_H-M   'P 1'
#
loop_
_entity.id
_entity.type
_entity.pdbx_description
1 polymer ?
#
loop_
_entity_poly.entity_id
_entity_poly.type
_entity_poly.pdbx_seq_one_letter_code
_entity_poly.pdbx_strand_id
1 'polypeptide(L)' 'MTLSAQELTTLLCLRDASVLADAETPDVIALQEAGMVQVIMSEDGDAALALTVDGKVLLRMLGAESVGSRSYPN' A
#
# COMPACT_ATOMS: atom_id res chain seq x y z
N MET A 1 1.31 -2.77 -16.49
CA MET A 1 1.85 -3.82 -15.61
C MET A 1 0.66 -4.48 -14.92
N THR A 2 0.65 -5.81 -14.82
CA THR A 2 -0.45 -6.57 -14.17
C THR A 2 0.10 -7.18 -12.89
N LEU A 3 -0.46 -6.80 -11.75
CA LEU A 3 -0.06 -7.36 -10.46
C LEU A 3 -0.60 -8.78 -10.29
N SER A 4 0.19 -9.63 -9.66
CA SER A 4 -0.19 -10.98 -9.23
C SER A 4 -1.23 -10.93 -8.10
N ALA A 5 -1.94 -12.04 -7.88
CA ALA A 5 -2.88 -12.18 -6.77
C ALA A 5 -2.20 -12.03 -5.40
N GLN A 6 -0.97 -12.52 -5.24
CA GLN A 6 -0.19 -12.33 -4.02
C GLN A 6 0.20 -10.87 -3.81
N GLU A 7 0.70 -10.18 -4.84
CA GLU A 7 1.04 -8.75 -4.78
C GLU A 7 -0.19 -7.91 -4.40
N LEU A 8 -1.35 -8.18 -4.99
CA LEU A 8 -2.60 -7.53 -4.62
C LEU A 8 -3.01 -7.79 -3.17
N THR A 9 -2.80 -9.03 -2.69
CA THR A 9 -3.10 -9.40 -1.29
C THR A 9 -2.18 -8.66 -0.33
N THR A 10 -0.89 -8.55 -0.65
CA THR A 10 0.08 -7.78 0.13
C THR A 10 -0.29 -6.30 0.16
N LEU A 11 -0.69 -5.75 -0.98
CA LEU A 11 -1.09 -4.34 -1.11
C LEU A 11 -2.39 -4.05 -0.32
N LEU A 12 -3.35 -4.98 -0.32
CA LEU A 12 -4.54 -4.93 0.54
C LEU A 12 -4.19 -5.04 2.03
N CYS A 13 -3.23 -5.87 2.40
CA CYS A 13 -2.78 -6.01 3.79
C CYS A 13 -2.15 -4.69 4.29
N LEU A 14 -1.33 -4.05 3.44
CA LEU A 14 -0.70 -2.75 3.71
C LEU A 14 -1.69 -1.61 3.89
N ARG A 15 -2.90 -1.72 3.32
CA ARG A 15 -3.99 -0.77 3.56
C ARG A 15 -4.46 -0.81 5.02
N ASP A 16 -4.61 -2.02 5.57
CA ASP A 16 -5.21 -2.22 6.90
C ASP A 16 -4.17 -2.13 8.02
N ALA A 17 -2.91 -2.47 7.74
CA ALA A 17 -1.82 -2.39 8.68
C ALA A 17 -0.52 -2.03 7.97
N SER A 18 0.24 -1.08 8.54
CA SER A 18 1.61 -0.87 8.09
C SER A 18 2.43 -2.12 8.44
N VAL A 19 2.98 -2.78 7.42
CA VAL A 19 3.80 -3.98 7.60
C VAL A 19 5.24 -3.54 7.77
N LEU A 20 5.93 -4.11 8.76
CA LEU A 20 7.37 -3.97 8.93
C LEU A 20 8.08 -4.27 7.61
N ALA A 21 8.94 -3.35 7.16
CA ALA A 21 9.66 -3.45 5.89
C ALA A 21 10.72 -4.56 5.89
N ASP A 22 10.92 -5.24 7.02
CA ASP A 22 11.80 -6.39 7.16
C ASP A 22 11.27 -7.64 6.43
N ALA A 23 10.05 -7.58 5.90
CA ALA A 23 9.53 -8.57 4.99
C ALA A 23 10.12 -8.37 3.57
N GLU A 24 11.35 -8.85 3.34
CA GLU A 24 11.95 -9.01 1.99
C GLU A 24 11.23 -10.10 1.17
N THR A 25 9.90 -10.05 1.10
CA THR A 25 9.14 -10.97 0.27
C THR A 25 9.19 -10.50 -1.18
N PRO A 26 9.23 -11.43 -2.15
CA PRO A 26 9.27 -11.08 -3.57
C PRO A 26 8.10 -10.18 -3.99
N ASP A 27 6.94 -10.34 -3.34
CA ASP A 27 5.76 -9.50 -3.59
C ASP A 27 5.97 -8.04 -3.14
N VAL A 28 6.59 -7.83 -1.97
CA VAL A 28 6.91 -6.47 -1.48
C VAL A 28 7.93 -5.79 -2.38
N ILE A 29 8.95 -6.55 -2.82
CA ILE A 29 9.98 -6.04 -3.73
C ILE A 29 9.34 -5.62 -5.05
N ALA A 30 8.50 -6.47 -5.65
CA ALA A 30 7.81 -6.15 -6.89
C ALA A 30 6.88 -4.92 -6.76
N LEU A 31 6.18 -4.78 -5.63
CA LEU A 31 5.35 -3.60 -5.36
C LEU A 31 6.18 -2.32 -5.20
N GLN A 32 7.37 -2.41 -4.62
CA GLN A 32 8.27 -1.28 -4.44
C GLN A 32 8.90 -0.87 -5.78
N GLU A 33 9.34 -1.84 -6.58
CA GLU A 33 9.82 -1.60 -7.95
C GLU A 33 8.73 -1.04 -8.86
N ALA A 34 7.48 -1.45 -8.65
CA ALA A 34 6.31 -0.89 -9.34
C ALA A 34 5.91 0.50 -8.83
N GLY A 35 6.54 1.03 -7.77
CA GLY A 35 6.23 2.34 -7.19
C GLY A 35 4.90 2.39 -6.42
N MET A 36 4.32 1.24 -6.07
CA MET A 36 3.04 1.15 -5.37
C MET A 36 3.19 1.32 -3.85
N VAL A 37 4.37 1.00 -3.33
CA VAL A 37 4.71 1.11 -1.90
C VAL A 37 6.10 1.74 -1.74
N GLN A 38 6.30 2.41 -0.62
CA GLN A 38 7.58 3.00 -0.25
C GLN A 38 7.94 2.61 1.18
N VAL A 39 9.23 2.47 1.45
CA VAL A 39 9.72 2.31 2.83
C VAL A 39 9.77 3.69 3.47
N ILE A 40 9.15 3.81 4.63
CA ILE A 40 9.23 4.97 5.53
C ILE A 40 9.81 4.53 6.86
N MET A 41 10.36 5.47 7.62
CA MET A 41 10.68 5.23 9.02
C MET A 41 9.42 5.48 9.84
N SER A 42 8.98 4.47 10.58
CA SER A 42 7.91 4.57 11.56
C SER A 42 8.33 5.46 12.73
N GLU A 43 7.35 5.93 13.49
CA GLU A 43 7.57 6.72 14.71
C GLU A 43 8.39 5.95 15.76
N ASP A 44 8.31 4.62 15.76
CA ASP A 44 9.09 3.72 16.61
C ASP A 44 10.55 3.52 16.14
N GLY A 45 10.95 4.12 15.01
CA GLY A 45 12.29 4.00 14.44
C GLY A 45 12.50 2.78 13.54
N ASP A 46 11.48 1.93 13.40
CA ASP A 46 11.51 0.79 12.50
C ASP A 46 11.18 1.17 11.06
N ALA A 47 11.81 0.48 10.10
CA ALA A 47 11.43 0.61 8.70
C ALA A 47 10.07 -0.05 8.46
N ALA A 48 9.12 0.70 7.90
CA ALA A 48 7.79 0.21 7.59
C ALA A 48 7.37 0.57 6.18
N LEU A 49 6.48 -0.25 5.63
CA LEU A 49 5.94 -0.06 4.29
C LEU A 49 4.70 0.82 4.35
N ALA A 50 4.69 1.83 3.49
CA ALA A 50 3.56 2.73 3.29
C ALA A 50 3.12 2.75 1.82
N LEU A 51 1.81 2.86 1.61
CA LEU A 51 1.22 2.98 0.29
C LEU A 51 1.54 4.35 -0.33
N THR A 52 2.05 4.34 -1.56
CA THR A 52 2.23 5.56 -2.35
C THR A 52 0.88 6.08 -2.87
N VAL A 53 0.90 7.24 -3.54
CA VAL A 53 -0.30 7.78 -4.19
C VAL A 53 -0.84 6.79 -5.24
N ASP A 54 0.04 6.16 -6.01
CA ASP A 54 -0.35 5.20 -7.05
C ASP A 54 -0.94 3.92 -6.46
N GLY A 55 -0.35 3.40 -5.38
CA GLY A 55 -0.91 2.25 -4.65
C GLY A 55 -2.32 2.51 -4.12
N LYS A 56 -2.55 3.71 -3.57
CA LYS A 56 -3.89 4.17 -3.13
C LYS A 56 -4.87 4.31 -4.28
N VAL A 57 -4.44 4.88 -5.41
CA VAL A 57 -5.29 4.99 -6.61
C VAL A 57 -5.67 3.61 -7.13
N LEU A 58 -4.74 2.66 -7.15
CA LEU A 58 -5.01 1.28 -7.55
C LEU A 58 -6.02 0.60 -6.60
N LEU A 59 -5.87 0.76 -5.28
CA LEU A 59 -6.86 0.27 -4.31
C LEU A 59 -8.24 0.88 -4.52
N ARG A 60 -8.32 2.19 -4.82
CA ARG A 60 -9.60 2.83 -5.17
C ARG A 60 -10.20 2.27 -6.45
N MET A 61 -9.39 2.02 -7.48
CA MET A 61 -9.87 1.39 -8.72
C MET A 61 -10.38 -0.04 -8.49
N LEU A 62 -9.79 -0.75 -7.53
CA LEU A 62 -10.23 -2.09 -7.12
C LEU A 62 -11.44 -2.07 -6.16
N GLY A 63 -11.95 -0.89 -5.78
CA GLY A 63 -13.03 -0.73 -4.80
C GLY A 63 -12.62 -1.06 -3.36
N ALA A 64 -11.32 -1.18 -3.10
CA ALA A 64 -10.75 -1.55 -1.81
C ALA A 64 -10.39 -0.34 -0.92
N GLU A 65 -10.30 0.86 -1.48
CA GLU A 65 -10.25 2.11 -0.70
C GLU A 65 -11.58 2.87 -0.87
N SER A 66 -12.18 3.30 0.24
CA SER A 66 -13.31 4.21 0.18
C SER A 66 -12.84 5.51 -0.47
N VAL A 67 -13.52 5.96 -1.53
CA VAL A 67 -13.39 7.34 -2.03
C VAL A 67 -13.85 8.20 -0.88
N GLY A 68 -12.89 8.68 -0.07
CA GLY A 68 -13.17 9.39 1.17
C GLY A 68 -14.35 10.29 0.96
N SER A 69 -15.47 9.97 1.60
CA SER A 69 -16.71 10.71 1.48
C SER A 69 -16.34 12.14 1.80
N ARG A 70 -16.26 12.97 0.77
CA ARG A 70 -16.00 14.39 0.92
C ARG A 70 -17.24 14.94 1.59
N SER A 71 -17.26 14.88 2.92
CA SER A 71 -18.22 15.59 3.75
C SER A 71 -17.91 17.07 3.51
N TYR A 72 -18.53 17.64 2.49
CA TYR A 72 -18.72 19.07 2.43
C TYR A 72 -19.70 19.41 3.55
N PRO A 73 -19.28 20.17 4.58
CA PRO A 73 -20.24 20.76 5.48
C PRO A 73 -21.09 21.76 4.67
N ASN A 74 -22.41 21.61 4.74
CA ASN A 74 -23.36 22.65 4.31
C ASN A 74 -23.31 23.85 5.25
#